data_AF-A0A4D6HGB9-F1
#
_entry.id   AF-A0A4D6HGB9-F1
#
_cell.length_a   1.000
_cell.length_b   1.000
_cell.length_c   1.000
_cell.angle_alpha   90.00
_cell.angle_beta   90.00
_cell.angle_gamma   90.00
#
_symmetry.space_group_name_H-M   'P 1'
#
loop_
_entity.id
_entity.type
_entity.pdbx_description
1 polymer ?
#
loop_
_entity_poly.entity_id
_entity_poly.type
_entity_poly.pdbx_seq_one_letter_code
_entity_poly.pdbx_strand_id
1 'polypeptide(L)'
;MIVDLIALFLAIVAVALVPVVMMVALFRLVDYFSDEDKLEEIRRAKREGRPVDFSGIDAGDARSRTGDQPTVESAEDPQCPNCGEKNEGDFDRCWNCQATL
;
A
#
# COMPACT_ATOMS: atom_id res chain seq x y z
N MET A 1 -22.52 30.83 -35.96
CA MET A 1 -21.48 30.14 -36.77
C MET A 1 -20.24 29.77 -35.94
N ILE A 2 -19.41 30.72 -35.49
CA ILE A 2 -18.19 30.37 -34.72
C ILE A 2 -18.52 29.69 -33.38
N VAL A 3 -19.50 30.24 -32.65
CA VAL A 3 -19.96 29.68 -31.37
C VAL A 3 -20.52 28.27 -31.54
N ASP A 4 -21.30 28.03 -32.60
CA ASP A 4 -21.87 26.71 -32.89
C ASP A 4 -20.78 25.67 -33.23
N LEU A 5 -19.74 26.07 -33.97
CA LEU A 5 -18.60 25.21 -34.27
C LEU A 5 -17.80 24.85 -33.01
N ILE A 6 -17.59 25.81 -32.11
CA ILE A 6 -16.92 25.57 -30.83
C ILE A 6 -17.74 24.60 -29.97
N ALA A 7 -19.05 24.81 -29.88
CA ALA A 7 -19.95 23.94 -29.13
C ALA A 7 -19.93 22.49 -29.68
N LEU A 8 -19.98 22.34 -31.00
CA LEU A 8 -19.87 21.03 -31.66
C LEU A 8 -18.54 20.34 -31.35
N PHE A 9 -17.42 21.08 -31.45
CA PHE A 9 -16.10 20.54 -31.16
C PHE A 9 -15.98 20.07 -29.71
N LEU A 10 -16.45 20.87 -28.75
CA LEU A 10 -16.46 20.50 -27.34
C LEU A 10 -17.30 19.25 -27.07
N ALA A 11 -18.46 19.12 -27.74
CA ALA A 11 -19.29 17.93 -27.62
C ALA A 11 -18.58 16.67 -28.14
N ILE A 12 -17.89 16.77 -29.29
CA ILE A 12 -17.10 15.67 -29.85
C ILE A 12 -15.98 15.27 -28.90
N VAL A 13 -15.23 16.24 -28.37
CA VAL A 13 -14.16 15.98 -27.40
C VAL A 13 -14.70 15.31 -26.15
N ALA A 14 -15.81 15.80 -25.60
CA ALA A 14 -16.44 15.20 -24.42
C ALA A 14 -16.82 13.74 -24.67
N VAL A 15 -17.47 13.44 -25.80
CA VAL A 15 -17.86 12.07 -26.17
C VAL A 15 -16.63 11.18 -26.40
N ALA A 16 -15.59 11.70 -27.03
CA ALA A 16 -14.35 10.97 -27.25
C ALA A 16 -13.58 10.66 -25.96
N LEU A 17 -13.73 11.50 -24.92
CA LEU A 17 -13.11 11.28 -23.61
C LEU A 17 -13.84 10.23 -22.77
N VAL A 18 -15.15 10.01 -22.97
CA VAL A 18 -15.92 8.99 -22.23
C VAL A 18 -15.27 7.59 -22.25
N PRO A 19 -14.93 6.99 -23.41
CA PRO A 19 -14.32 5.67 -23.44
C PRO A 19 -12.92 5.65 -22.81
N VAL A 20 -12.17 6.75 -22.89
CA VAL A 20 -10.85 6.88 -22.25
C VAL A 20 -10.99 6.84 -20.73
N VAL A 21 -11.91 7.64 -20.18
CA VAL A 21 -12.19 7.66 -18.75
C VAL A 21 -12.72 6.32 -18.27
N MET A 22 -13.62 5.68 -19.04
CA MET A 22 -14.10 4.32 -18.73
C MET A 22 -12.96 3.31 -18.71
N MET A 23 -12.05 3.33 -19.69
CA MET A 23 -10.91 2.42 -19.73
C MET A 23 -9.99 2.62 -18.52
N VAL A 24 -9.71 3.87 -18.14
CA VAL A 24 -8.90 4.17 -16.95
C VAL A 24 -9.58 3.67 -15.68
N ALA A 25 -10.90 3.89 -15.54
CA ALA A 25 -11.66 3.42 -14.39
C ALA A 25 -11.69 1.89 -14.31
N LEU A 26 -11.89 1.21 -15.43
CA LEU A 26 -11.83 -0.26 -15.51
C LEU A 26 -10.43 -0.79 -15.17
N PHE A 27 -9.38 -0.15 -15.67
CA PHE A 27 -8.00 -0.54 -15.36
C PHE A 27 -7.72 -0.43 -13.86
N ARG A 28 -8.13 0.68 -13.23
CA ARG A 28 -8.03 0.86 -11.77
C ARG A 28 -8.84 -0.17 -10.99
N LEU A 29 -10.01 -0.55 -11.50
CA LEU A 29 -10.85 -1.58 -10.88
C LEU A 29 -10.18 -2.97 -10.97
N VAL A 30 -9.58 -3.30 -12.11
CA VAL A 30 -8.84 -4.56 -12.31
C VAL A 30 -7.61 -4.61 -11.41
N ASP A 31 -6.83 -3.53 -11.31
CA ASP A 31 -5.69 -3.45 -10.40
C ASP A 31 -6.14 -3.65 -8.94
N TYR A 32 -7.25 -3.02 -8.55
CA TYR A 32 -7.81 -3.18 -7.20
C TYR A 32 -8.19 -4.63 -6.91
N PHE A 33 -8.89 -5.30 -7.82
CA PHE A 33 -9.23 -6.72 -7.65
C PHE A 33 -8.00 -7.63 -7.68
N SER A 34 -7.02 -7.34 -8.52
CA SER A 34 -5.78 -8.11 -8.58
C SER A 34 -4.99 -8.07 -7.27
N ASP A 35 -5.06 -6.97 -6.53
CA ASP A 35 -4.42 -6.84 -5.22
C ASP A 35 -5.16 -7.64 -4.14
N GLU A 36 -6.49 -7.71 -4.17
CA GLU A 36 -7.28 -8.55 -3.25
C GLU A 36 -6.99 -10.05 -3.46
N ASP A 37 -6.95 -10.50 -4.70
CA ASP A 37 -6.64 -11.89 -5.06
C ASP A 37 -5.22 -12.27 -4.59
N LYS A 38 -4.24 -11.38 -4.77
CA LYS A 38 -2.87 -11.56 -4.25
C LYS A 38 -2.83 -11.65 -2.74
N LEU A 39 -3.65 -10.87 -2.04
CA LEU A 39 -3.71 -10.89 -0.59
C LEU A 39 -4.28 -12.22 -0.07
N GLU A 40 -5.27 -12.78 -0.77
CA GLU A 40 -5.79 -14.11 -0.46
C GLU A 40 -4.75 -15.20 -0.72
N GLU A 41 -4.01 -15.13 -1.82
CA GLU A 41 -2.96 -16.08 -2.14
C GLU A 41 -1.84 -16.08 -1.09
N ILE A 42 -1.40 -14.89 -0.64
CA ILE A 42 -0.42 -14.75 0.44
C ILE A 42 -0.97 -15.32 1.76
N ARG A 43 -2.25 -15.11 2.07
CA ARG A 43 -2.89 -15.69 3.27
C ARG A 43 -2.96 -17.22 3.21
N ARG A 44 -3.22 -17.80 2.03
CA ARG A 44 -3.20 -19.25 1.82
C ARG A 44 -1.78 -19.80 1.95
N ALA A 45 -0.80 -19.18 1.30
CA ALA A 45 0.62 -19.54 1.42
C ALA A 45 1.11 -19.46 2.88
N LYS A 46 0.67 -18.45 3.64
CA LYS A 46 0.99 -18.31 5.08
C LYS A 46 0.33 -19.38 5.96
N ARG A 47 -0.84 -19.90 5.57
CA ARG A 47 -1.51 -21.01 6.29
C ARG A 47 -0.86 -22.35 5.99
N GLU A 48 -0.42 -22.57 4.76
CA GLU A 48 0.22 -23.83 4.33
C GLU A 48 1.69 -23.91 4.77
N GLY A 49 2.39 -22.77 4.85
CA GLY A 49 3.78 -22.69 5.28
C GLY A 49 4.01 -22.62 6.79
N ARG A 50 2.96 -22.69 7.63
CA ARG A 50 3.13 -22.76 9.09
C ARG A 50 3.35 -24.23 9.47
N PRO A 51 4.59 -24.68 9.77
CA PRO A 51 4.77 -25.98 10.38
C PRO A 51 3.92 -26.01 11.65
N VAL A 52 3.09 -27.04 11.78
CA VAL A 52 2.29 -27.24 12.99
C VAL A 52 3.27 -27.71 14.06
N ASP A 53 3.87 -26.76 14.77
CA ASP A 53 4.72 -27.04 15.92
C ASP A 53 3.83 -27.57 17.05
N PHE A 54 3.72 -28.91 17.11
CA PHE A 54 3.10 -29.67 18.21
C PHE A 54 4.03 -29.79 19.43
N SER A 55 4.99 -28.88 19.61
CA SER A 55 5.92 -28.87 20.73
C SER A 55 5.51 -27.78 21.72
N GLY A 56 4.58 -28.09 22.63
CA GLY A 56 4.19 -27.11 23.65
C GLY A 56 3.03 -27.48 24.55
N ILE A 57 2.89 -28.76 24.91
CA ILE A 57 2.10 -29.14 26.10
C ILE A 57 3.02 -29.99 26.95
N ASP A 58 3.95 -29.33 27.62
CA ASP A 58 4.51 -29.83 28.87
C ASP A 58 4.59 -28.66 29.86
N ALA A 59 4.04 -28.94 31.03
CA ALA A 59 3.87 -28.02 32.14
C ALA A 59 5.21 -27.67 32.80
N GLY A 60 5.27 -26.48 33.41
CA GLY A 60 6.14 -26.23 34.56
C GLY A 60 7.03 -24.99 34.48
N ASP A 61 6.97 -24.22 35.57
CA ASP A 61 8.03 -23.35 36.10
C ASP A 61 8.23 -21.92 35.57
N ALA A 62 7.50 -21.01 36.22
CA ALA A 62 8.05 -20.06 37.19
C ALA A 62 9.35 -19.27 36.86
N ARG A 63 9.14 -17.94 36.71
CA ARG A 63 9.78 -16.85 37.48
C ARG A 63 11.02 -16.13 36.90
N SER A 64 10.95 -14.79 36.99
CA SER A 64 12.04 -13.78 37.00
C SER A 64 12.67 -13.46 35.63
N ARG A 65 13.04 -12.22 35.28
CA ARG A 65 13.09 -10.92 35.97
C ARG A 65 13.43 -9.84 34.91
N THR A 66 12.80 -8.67 35.02
CA THR A 66 13.32 -7.29 34.82
C THR A 66 14.34 -6.96 33.73
N GLY A 67 14.06 -5.84 33.04
CA GLY A 67 14.99 -5.01 32.28
C GLY A 67 14.53 -4.92 30.82
N ASP A 68 14.33 -3.79 30.18
CA ASP A 68 14.52 -2.39 30.50
C ASP A 68 13.55 -1.60 29.60
N GLN A 69 13.07 -0.47 30.10
CA GLN A 69 12.44 0.55 29.28
C GLN A 69 13.55 1.47 28.75
N PRO A 70 13.68 1.70 27.44
CA PRO A 70 14.26 2.92 26.93
C PRO A 70 13.13 3.84 26.43
N THR A 71 12.86 4.86 27.22
CA THR A 71 12.39 6.16 26.73
C THR A 71 13.50 6.79 25.89
N VAL A 72 13.38 6.82 24.56
CA VAL A 72 14.25 7.61 23.65
C VAL A 72 13.40 7.89 22.39
N GLU A 73 12.80 9.08 22.25
CA GLU A 73 13.43 10.27 21.64
C GLU A 73 13.04 10.32 20.17
N SER A 74 12.14 11.26 19.86
CA SER A 74 11.92 11.91 18.57
C SER A 74 12.73 11.27 17.43
N ALA A 75 12.19 10.22 16.80
CA ALA A 75 12.74 9.76 15.54
C ALA A 75 12.58 10.93 14.57
N GLU A 76 13.69 11.60 14.26
CA GLU A 76 13.75 12.59 13.22
C GLU A 76 13.23 11.91 11.96
N ASP A 77 12.01 12.28 11.56
CA ASP A 77 11.31 11.84 10.36
C ASP A 77 12.29 11.48 9.23
N PRO A 78 12.42 10.18 8.88
CA PRO A 78 13.47 9.71 7.99
C PRO A 78 13.38 10.37 6.61
N GLN A 79 14.47 10.99 6.17
CA GLN A 79 14.54 11.58 4.84
C GLN A 79 14.86 10.50 3.80
N CYS A 80 14.07 10.43 2.74
CA CYS A 80 14.23 9.41 1.72
C CYS A 80 15.57 9.58 0.98
N PRO A 81 16.42 8.54 0.91
CA PRO A 81 17.72 8.63 0.24
C PRO A 81 17.61 8.76 -1.29
N ASN A 82 16.44 8.46 -1.86
CA ASN A 82 16.24 8.48 -3.32
C ASN A 82 15.74 9.85 -3.82
N CYS A 83 14.76 10.46 -3.14
CA CYS A 83 14.16 11.72 -3.57
C CYS A 83 14.42 12.90 -2.64
N GLY A 84 15.04 12.66 -1.47
CA GLY A 84 15.29 13.70 -0.47
C GLY A 84 14.02 14.23 0.21
N GLU A 85 12.87 13.58 0.03
CA GLU A 85 11.62 13.98 0.68
C GLU A 85 11.65 13.53 2.15
N LYS A 86 11.11 14.35 3.05
CA LYS A 86 10.97 14.01 4.46
C LYS A 86 9.76 13.09 4.63
N ASN A 87 9.92 11.95 5.31
CA ASN A 87 8.79 11.08 5.61
C ASN A 87 8.39 11.24 7.06
N GLU A 88 7.16 11.71 7.26
CA GLU A 88 6.62 11.88 8.60
C GLU A 88 6.18 10.50 9.14
N GLY A 89 6.86 10.00 10.18
CA GLY A 89 6.56 8.71 10.82
C GLY A 89 7.32 7.48 10.31
N ASP A 90 7.08 6.34 10.95
CA ASP A 90 7.79 5.07 10.74
C ASP A 90 7.21 4.27 9.57
N PHE A 91 7.37 4.78 8.35
CA PHE A 91 7.00 4.05 7.14
C PHE A 91 8.21 3.30 6.55
N ASP A 92 8.03 2.05 6.15
CA ASP A 92 9.09 1.28 5.47
C ASP A 92 9.40 1.79 4.04
N ARG A 93 8.58 2.71 3.51
CA ARG A 93 8.67 3.23 2.14
C ARG A 93 8.38 4.71 2.06
N CYS A 94 8.96 5.35 1.05
CA CYS A 94 8.70 6.75 0.73
C CYS A 94 7.30 7.00 0.18
N TRP A 95 6.56 7.89 0.84
CA TRP A 95 5.24 8.32 0.39
C TRP A 95 5.26 8.98 -0.99
N ASN A 96 6.32 9.72 -1.32
CA ASN A 96 6.48 10.39 -2.62
C ASN A 96 7.00 9.43 -3.71
N CYS A 97 8.14 8.77 -3.49
CA CYS A 97 8.81 7.98 -4.55
C CYS A 97 8.71 6.45 -4.39
N GLN A 98 8.06 5.95 -3.34
CA GLN A 98 7.84 4.53 -3.06
C GLN A 98 9.11 3.67 -2.88
N ALA A 99 10.28 4.31 -2.82
CA ALA A 99 11.55 3.65 -2.50
C ALA A 99 11.61 3.25 -1.02
N THR A 100 12.40 2.24 -0.69
CA THR A 100 12.67 1.83 0.69
C THR A 100 13.41 2.93 1.45
N LEU A 101 12.95 3.23 2.66
CA LEU A 101 13.60 4.19 3.56
C LEU A 101 14.79 3.58 4.30
#